data_AF-A0A3D6APE7-F1
#
_entry.id   AF-A0A3D6APE7-F1
#
_cell.length_a   1.000
_cell.length_b   1.000
_cell.length_c   1.000
_cell.angle_alpha   90.00
_cell.angle_beta   90.00
_cell.angle_gamma   90.00
#
_symmetry.space_group_name_H-M   'P 1'
#
loop_
_entity.id
_entity.type
_entity.pdbx_description
1 polymer ?
#
loop_
_entity_poly.entity_id
_entity_poly.type
_entity_poly.pdbx_seq_one_letter_code
_entity_poly.pdbx_strand_id
1 'polypeptide(L)' 'MQTTFQTSDSGQAVIQNATAIGSEKLVVTLHPESDSSVAIQIREDTGGQDLVSSEITINQAGLQQLVQWLRAQGVVD' A
#
# COMPACT_ATOMS: atom_id res chain seq x y z
N MET A 1 -19.39 2.45 7.67
CA MET A 1 -17.95 2.44 7.30
C MET A 1 -17.83 3.14 5.97
N GLN A 2 -17.00 4.17 5.87
CA GLN A 2 -16.79 4.95 4.63
C GLN A 2 -15.31 4.80 4.25
N THR A 3 -15.05 4.15 3.12
CA THR A 3 -13.70 3.96 2.56
C THR A 3 -13.51 4.94 1.41
N THR A 4 -12.40 5.67 1.42
CA THR A 4 -12.05 6.60 0.34
C THR A 4 -10.80 6.11 -0.36
N PHE A 5 -10.83 6.08 -1.69
CA PHE A 5 -9.68 5.76 -2.54
C PHE A 5 -9.10 7.06 -3.12
N GLN A 6 -7.81 7.26 -2.96
CA GLN A 6 -7.09 8.40 -3.53
C GLN A 6 -6.00 7.87 -4.47
N THR A 7 -6.10 8.23 -5.75
CA THR A 7 -5.07 7.97 -6.75
C THR A 7 -4.20 9.21 -6.90
N SER A 8 -2.89 9.07 -6.67
CA SER A 8 -1.92 10.14 -6.90
C SER A 8 -1.15 9.88 -8.18
N ASP A 9 -0.92 10.93 -8.97
CA ASP A 9 0.00 10.91 -10.13
C ASP A 9 1.45 10.58 -9.71
N SER A 10 1.74 10.56 -8.41
CA SER A 10 3.05 10.23 -7.83
C SER A 10 3.31 8.73 -7.67
N GLY A 11 2.48 7.85 -8.24
CA GLY A 11 2.62 6.39 -8.07
C GLY A 11 2.18 5.88 -6.70
N GLN A 12 1.32 6.62 -6.00
CA GLN A 12 0.81 6.28 -4.67
C GLN A 12 -0.70 6.03 -4.71
N ALA A 13 -1.12 4.96 -4.04
CA ALA A 13 -2.52 4.65 -3.77
C ALA A 13 -2.75 4.64 -2.25
N VAL A 14 -3.78 5.35 -1.80
CA VAL A 14 -4.16 5.40 -0.37
C VAL A 14 -5.57 4.89 -0.19
N ILE A 15 -5.73 3.92 0.70
CA ILE A 15 -7.01 3.45 1.21
C ILE A 15 -7.12 3.92 2.66
N GLN A 16 -8.11 4.76 2.96
CA GLN A 16 -8.33 5.28 4.30
C GLN A 16 -9.66 4.78 4.88
N ASN A 17 -9.61 4.35 6.13
CA ASN A 17 -10.76 3.98 6.94
C ASN A 17 -10.87 4.91 8.15
N ALA A 18 -12.01 5.59 8.31
CA ALA A 18 -12.29 6.41 9.48
C ALA A 18 -12.85 5.53 10.61
N THR A 19 -12.24 5.59 11.79
CA THR A 19 -12.68 4.88 13.00
C THR A 19 -13.22 5.88 14.03
N ALA A 20 -13.77 5.38 15.14
CA ALA A 20 -14.29 6.25 16.21
C ALA A 20 -13.19 7.03 16.95
N ILE A 21 -11.93 6.60 16.84
CA ILE A 21 -10.79 7.16 17.60
C ILE A 21 -9.72 7.79 16.69
N GLY A 22 -9.92 7.80 15.37
CA GLY A 22 -8.91 8.25 14.44
C GLY A 22 -9.13 7.76 13.01
N SER A 23 -8.06 7.68 12.22
CA SER A 23 -8.10 7.07 10.90
C SER A 23 -6.97 6.08 10.70
N GLU A 24 -7.26 4.98 10.03
CA GLU A 24 -6.28 4.00 9.59
C GLU A 24 -6.11 4.14 8.08
N LYS A 25 -4.87 4.13 7.59
CA LYS A 25 -4.53 4.29 6.18
C LYS A 25 -3.63 3.15 5.74
N LEU A 26 -4.01 2.48 4.66
CA LEU A 26 -3.11 1.62 3.89
C LEU A 26 -2.57 2.46 2.73
N VAL A 27 -1.27 2.72 2.74
CA VAL A 27 -0.56 3.48 1.72
C VAL A 27 0.32 2.54 0.92
N VAL A 28 0.08 2.46 -0.39
CA VAL A 28 0.89 1.71 -1.34
C VAL A 28 1.62 2.69 -2.23
N THR A 29 2.96 2.62 -2.25
CA THR A 29 3.80 3.50 -3.07
C THR A 29 4.65 2.68 -4.02
N LEU A 30 4.58 3.00 -5.30
CA LEU A 30 5.47 2.48 -6.33
C LEU A 30 6.71 3.36 -6.41
N HIS A 31 7.89 2.76 -6.34
CA HIS A 31 9.17 3.45 -6.47
C HIS A 31 9.85 3.05 -7.79
N PRO A 32 9.47 3.66 -8.93
CA PRO A 32 9.99 3.29 -10.24
C PRO A 32 11.50 3.57 -10.38
N GLU A 33 12.01 4.59 -9.70
CA GLU A 33 13.42 4.99 -9.80
C GLU A 33 14.36 4.22 -8.85
N SER A 34 13.80 3.54 -7.84
CA SER A 34 14.55 2.76 -6.84
C SER A 34 14.28 1.26 -7.04
N ASP A 35 14.89 0.71 -8.09
CA ASP A 35 14.85 -0.73 -8.44
C ASP A 35 13.43 -1.29 -8.63
N SER A 36 12.46 -0.46 -9.02
CA SER A 36 11.06 -0.87 -9.24
C SER A 36 10.48 -1.64 -8.04
N SER A 37 10.52 -1.03 -6.86
CA SER A 37 9.98 -1.61 -5.62
C SER A 37 8.61 -1.06 -5.27
N VAL A 38 7.87 -1.80 -4.43
CA VAL A 38 6.59 -1.37 -3.86
C VAL A 38 6.71 -1.32 -2.35
N ALA A 39 6.41 -0.17 -1.76
CA ALA A 39 6.27 -0.01 -0.33
C ALA A 39 4.78 -0.06 0.05
N ILE A 40 4.45 -0.88 1.04
CA ILE A 40 3.12 -0.99 1.63
C ILE A 40 3.24 -0.59 3.09
N GLN A 41 2.54 0.47 3.47
CA GLN A 41 2.56 1.03 4.81
C GLN A 41 1.17 1.02 5.41
N ILE A 42 1.04 0.55 6.65
CA ILE A 42 -0.14 0.78 7.47
C ILE A 42 0.19 1.96 8.37
N ARG A 43 -0.66 2.98 8.33
CA ARG A 43 -0.54 4.18 9.14
C ARG A 43 -1.78 4.37 9.98
N GLU A 44 -1.58 4.79 11.23
CA GLU A 44 -2.63 5.11 12.16
C GLU A 44 -2.49 6.58 12.55
N ASP A 45 -3.57 7.35 12.34
CA ASP A 45 -3.71 8.72 12.83
C ASP A 45 -4.67 8.71 14.01
N THR A 46 -4.10 8.70 15.22
CA THR A 46 -4.85 8.79 16.48
C THR A 46 -4.60 10.16 17.11
N GLY A 47 -5.38 11.15 16.70
CA GLY A 47 -5.37 12.47 17.33
C GLY A 47 -4.21 13.38 16.93
N GLY A 48 -3.78 13.33 15.66
CA GLY A 48 -2.83 14.29 15.09
C GLY A 48 -1.38 13.80 15.02
N GLN A 49 -1.13 12.53 15.32
CA GLN A 49 0.14 11.85 15.06
C GLN A 49 -0.07 10.76 14.01
N ASP A 50 0.50 10.96 12.81
CA ASP A 50 0.55 9.93 11.75
C ASP A 50 1.66 8.93 12.10
N LEU A 51 1.28 7.81 12.70
CA LEU A 51 2.19 6.74 13.10
C LEU A 51 2.24 5.68 12.01
N VAL A 52 3.43 5.36 11.51
CA VAL A 52 3.62 4.18 10.68
C VAL A 52 3.64 2.96 11.60
N SER A 53 2.55 2.19 11.62
CA SER A 53 2.43 1.01 12.46
C SER A 53 3.17 -0.18 11.87
N SER A 54 3.27 -0.27 10.54
CA SER A 54 4.02 -1.31 9.84
C SER A 54 4.41 -0.87 8.43
N GLU A 55 5.57 -1.31 7.98
CA GLU A 55 6.06 -1.11 6.62
C GLU A 55 6.59 -2.44 6.05
N ILE A 56 6.15 -2.77 4.84
CA ILE A 56 6.65 -3.89 4.07
C ILE A 56 7.11 -3.34 2.72
N THR A 57 8.38 -3.58 2.39
CA THR A 57 8.92 -3.25 1.08
C THR A 57 9.11 -4.52 0.27
N ILE A 58 8.48 -4.58 -0.90
CA ILE A 58 8.62 -5.67 -1.86
C ILE A 58 9.52 -5.16 -2.99
N ASN A 59 10.70 -5.76 -3.11
CA ASN A 59 11.62 -5.45 -4.21
C ASN A 59 11.17 -6.12 -5.53
N GLN A 60 11.87 -5.81 -6.62
CA GLN A 60 11.55 -6.35 -7.95
C GLN A 60 11.45 -7.89 -7.98
N ALA A 61 12.39 -8.59 -7.34
CA ALA A 61 12.39 -10.06 -7.32
C ALA A 61 11.15 -10.61 -6.60
N GLY A 62 10.76 -10.00 -5.48
CA GLY A 62 9.52 -10.34 -4.76
C GLY A 62 8.27 -10.06 -5.59
N LEU A 63 8.24 -8.94 -6.33
CA LEU A 63 7.12 -8.63 -7.23
C LEU A 63 7.01 -9.64 -8.38
N GLN A 64 8.14 -10.04 -8.96
CA GLN A 64 8.15 -11.08 -9.99
C GLN A 64 7.60 -12.41 -9.47
N GLN A 65 7.99 -12.81 -8.26
CA GLN A 65 7.46 -14.01 -7.62
C GLN A 65 5.96 -13.90 -7.33
N LEU A 66 5.49 -12.74 -6.84
CA LEU A 66 4.07 -12.50 -6.61
C LEU A 66 3.26 -12.59 -7.91
N VAL A 67 3.73 -11.97 -8.99
CA VAL A 67 3.06 -12.03 -10.30
C VAL A 67 3.04 -13.46 -10.82
N GLN A 68 4.14 -14.21 -10.71
CA GLN A 68 4.17 -15.63 -11.10
C GLN A 68 3.16 -16.46 -10.30
N TRP A 69 3.07 -16.23 -8.99
CA TRP A 69 2.11 -16.90 -8.13
C TRP A 69 0.66 -16.54 -8.53
N LEU A 70 0.36 -15.27 -8.77
CA LEU A 70 -0.96 -14.81 -9.21
C LEU A 70 -1.37 -15.41 -10.57
N ARG A 71 -0.44 -15.53 -11.53
CA ARG A 71 -0.67 -16.24 -12.79
C ARG A 71 -0.97 -17.73 -12.56
N ALA A 72 -0.23 -18.38 -11.66
CA ALA A 72 -0.49 -19.78 -11.32
C ALA A 72 -1.87 -19.97 -10.66
N GLN A 73 -2.42 -18.92 -10.03
CA GLN A 73 -3.79 -18.91 -9.50
C GLN A 73 -4.85 -18.54 -10.56
N GLY A 74 -4.46 -18.18 -11.79
CA GLY A 74 -5.37 -17.74 -12.85
C GLY A 74 -6.03 -16.38 -12.59
N VAL A 75 -5.42 -15.55 -11.71
CA VAL A 75 -5.94 -14.21 -11.36
C VAL A 75 -5.45 -13.15 -12.35
N VAL A 76 -4.34 -13.41 -13.02
CA VAL A 76 -3.68 -12.52 -13.98
C VAL A 76 -3.26 -13.36 -15.19
N ASP A 77 -3.48 -12.84 -16.40
CA ASP A 77 -3.04 -13.46 -17.65
C ASP A 77 -1.52 -13.29 -17.91
#